data_AF-A0A6L8KK29-F1
#
_entry.id   AF-A0A6L8KK29-F1
#
_cell.length_a   1.000
_cell.length_b   1.000
_cell.length_c   1.000
_cell.angle_alpha   90.00
_cell.angle_beta   90.00
_cell.angle_gamma   90.00
#
_symmetry.space_group_name_H-M   'P 1'
#
loop_
_entity.id
_entity.type
_entity.pdbx_description
1 polymer ?
#
loop_
_entity_poly.entity_id
_entity_poly.type
_entity_poly.pdbx_seq_one_letter_code
_entity_poly.pdbx_strand_id
1 'polypeptide(L)'
;MHLTLIGWLHTLACCYSLIIGAKLLWAAKGGTAHQRDGRRYIYAMVFVNLSALGIYQIGGFNIFHVLALCTLASLGIAFASARWQTPGRQWLRVHLTAIVFSYYQLIGGLINELFSRVPSLIGQQAMLGLSQGLTIVVFLMILAYFWGRTARGAAAAIALAALATTAQASTLTLDLKGVIPGKGSVAIVLYDSSESFLHKGMKKKIVPAGEAAMQVKLEDLAPGDYAVALFQDVNGNGKLDTMIFGIPSEPTGFSNDAEGSFGPPKYEAARFSLPADGRTIGITLHK
;
A
#
# COMPACT_ATOMS: atom_id res chain seq x y z
N MET A 1 6.42 -25.27 1.50
CA MET A 1 5.14 -25.08 2.22
C MET A 1 4.09 -25.99 1.58
N HIS A 2 3.43 -26.85 2.35
CA HIS A 2 2.28 -27.61 1.84
C HIS A 2 1.06 -26.68 1.79
N LEU A 3 0.50 -26.49 0.60
CA LEU A 3 -0.78 -25.81 0.43
C LEU A 3 -1.89 -26.68 1.04
N THR A 4 -2.73 -26.06 1.86
CA THR A 4 -3.97 -26.70 2.35
C THR A 4 -4.91 -26.98 1.18
N LEU A 5 -5.86 -27.91 1.35
CA LEU A 5 -6.86 -28.20 0.31
C LEU A 5 -7.62 -26.94 -0.13
N ILE A 6 -8.03 -26.10 0.84
CA ILE A 6 -8.68 -24.81 0.56
C ILE A 6 -7.76 -23.87 -0.24
N GLY A 7 -6.45 -23.87 0.05
CA GLY A 7 -5.46 -23.08 -0.70
C GLY A 7 -5.36 -23.52 -2.16
N TRP A 8 -5.29 -24.83 -2.43
CA TRP A 8 -5.28 -25.34 -3.81
C TRP A 8 -6.55 -25.00 -4.58
N LEU A 9 -7.71 -25.21 -3.94
CA LEU A 9 -9.00 -24.89 -4.54
C LEU A 9 -9.14 -23.38 -4.82
N HIS A 10 -8.66 -22.54 -3.90
CA HIS A 10 -8.62 -21.09 -4.07
C HIS A 10 -7.77 -20.69 -5.28
N THR A 11 -6.54 -21.19 -5.39
CA THR A 11 -5.65 -20.90 -6.52
C THR A 11 -6.25 -21.33 -7.86
N LEU A 12 -6.84 -22.54 -7.93
CA LEU A 12 -7.50 -23.00 -9.16
C LEU A 12 -8.70 -22.12 -9.54
N ALA A 13 -9.50 -21.71 -8.56
CA ALA A 13 -10.62 -20.81 -8.79
C ALA A 13 -10.18 -19.41 -9.22
N CYS A 14 -9.06 -18.90 -8.69
CA CYS A 14 -8.45 -17.65 -9.14
C CYS A 14 -8.04 -17.73 -10.62
N CYS A 15 -7.33 -18.80 -11.01
CA CYS A 15 -6.94 -19.03 -12.41
C CYS A 15 -8.15 -19.09 -13.34
N TYR A 16 -9.19 -19.83 -12.96
CA TYR A 16 -10.43 -19.91 -13.74
C TYR A 16 -11.11 -18.53 -13.86
N SER A 17 -11.20 -17.79 -12.75
CA SER A 17 -11.81 -16.45 -12.70
C SER A 17 -11.06 -15.44 -13.56
N LEU A 18 -9.73 -15.54 -13.61
CA LEU A 18 -8.88 -14.69 -14.46
C LEU A 18 -9.19 -14.90 -15.94
N ILE A 19 -9.25 -16.17 -16.38
CA ILE A 19 -9.50 -16.55 -17.77
C ILE A 19 -10.91 -16.13 -18.21
N ILE A 20 -11.93 -16.45 -17.40
CA ILE A 20 -13.31 -16.13 -17.77
C ILE A 20 -13.61 -14.63 -17.69
N GLY A 21 -13.00 -13.92 -16.74
CA GLY A 21 -13.09 -12.46 -16.63
C GLY A 21 -12.43 -11.76 -17.82
N ALA A 22 -11.26 -12.23 -18.25
CA ALA A 22 -10.62 -11.76 -19.48
C ALA A 22 -11.55 -11.97 -20.69
N LYS A 23 -12.08 -13.18 -20.88
CA LYS A 23 -13.04 -13.45 -21.96
C LYS A 23 -14.24 -12.50 -21.92
N LEU A 24 -14.80 -12.23 -20.74
CA LEU A 24 -15.96 -11.36 -20.57
C LEU A 24 -15.68 -9.90 -20.94
N LEU A 25 -14.47 -9.39 -20.73
CA LEU A 25 -14.11 -8.02 -21.11
C LEU A 25 -14.17 -7.82 -22.63
N TRP A 26 -13.69 -8.79 -23.43
CA TRP A 26 -13.70 -8.72 -24.90
C TRP A 26 -15.00 -9.20 -25.54
N ALA A 27 -15.79 -10.05 -24.88
CA ALA A 27 -17.02 -10.59 -25.45
C ALA A 27 -18.10 -9.53 -25.71
N ALA A 28 -18.96 -9.76 -26.70
CA ALA A 28 -20.16 -8.95 -26.93
C ALA A 28 -21.06 -8.94 -25.69
N LYS A 29 -21.65 -7.78 -25.37
CA LYS A 29 -22.43 -7.56 -24.14
C LYS A 29 -23.92 -7.75 -24.41
N GLY A 30 -24.68 -8.19 -23.39
CA GLY A 30 -26.15 -8.25 -23.41
C GLY A 30 -26.79 -9.55 -23.93
N GLY A 31 -26.06 -10.41 -24.64
CA GLY A 31 -26.58 -11.69 -25.15
C GLY A 31 -26.61 -12.84 -24.12
N THR A 32 -27.22 -13.97 -24.49
CA THR A 32 -27.31 -15.18 -23.65
C THR A 32 -25.94 -15.73 -23.27
N ALA A 33 -24.97 -15.69 -24.19
CA ALA A 33 -23.59 -16.07 -23.94
C ALA A 33 -22.94 -15.20 -22.85
N HIS A 34 -23.15 -13.87 -22.92
CA HIS A 34 -22.66 -12.93 -21.91
C HIS A 34 -23.29 -13.21 -20.54
N GLN A 35 -24.60 -13.44 -20.47
CA GLN A 35 -25.28 -13.76 -19.22
C GLN A 35 -24.79 -15.09 -18.62
N ARG A 36 -24.59 -16.13 -19.45
CA ARG A 36 -24.09 -17.43 -19.00
C ARG A 36 -22.67 -17.31 -18.45
N ASP A 37 -21.77 -16.70 -19.22
CA ASP A 37 -20.37 -16.58 -18.84
C ASP A 37 -20.20 -15.60 -17.66
N GLY A 38 -21.05 -14.55 -17.59
CA GLY A 38 -21.13 -13.63 -16.46
C GLY A 38 -21.53 -14.32 -15.15
N ARG A 39 -22.53 -15.22 -15.18
CA ARG A 39 -22.90 -16.04 -14.01
C ARG A 39 -21.75 -16.95 -13.56
N ARG A 40 -21.07 -17.60 -14.51
CA ARG A 40 -19.90 -18.44 -14.21
C ARG A 40 -18.78 -17.64 -13.54
N TYR A 41 -18.49 -16.44 -14.04
CA TYR A 41 -17.52 -15.53 -13.41
C TYR A 41 -17.95 -15.14 -12.00
N ILE A 42 -19.20 -14.73 -11.79
CA ILE A 42 -19.70 -14.35 -10.46
C ILE A 42 -19.58 -15.52 -9.48
N TYR A 43 -20.00 -16.73 -9.85
CA TYR A 43 -19.91 -17.89 -8.95
C TYR A 43 -18.46 -18.25 -8.63
N ALA A 44 -17.57 -18.22 -9.61
CA ALA A 44 -16.15 -18.46 -9.38
C ALA A 44 -15.54 -17.38 -8.46
N MET A 45 -15.87 -16.12 -8.68
CA MET A 45 -15.40 -15.01 -7.84
C MET A 45 -15.96 -15.07 -6.42
N VAL A 46 -17.22 -15.45 -6.21
CA VAL A 46 -17.76 -15.67 -4.87
C VAL A 46 -16.99 -16.78 -4.18
N PHE A 47 -16.73 -17.89 -4.86
CA PHE A 47 -15.90 -18.97 -4.31
C PHE A 47 -14.48 -18.51 -3.97
N VAL A 48 -13.81 -17.76 -4.86
CA VAL A 48 -12.48 -17.17 -4.62
C VAL A 48 -12.49 -16.33 -3.35
N ASN A 49 -13.46 -15.43 -3.19
CA ASN A 49 -13.49 -14.53 -2.04
C ASN A 49 -13.88 -15.25 -0.74
N LEU A 50 -14.83 -16.19 -0.78
CA LEU A 50 -15.18 -16.99 0.41
C LEU A 50 -14.03 -17.89 0.84
N SER A 51 -13.32 -18.52 -0.10
CA SER A 51 -12.13 -19.31 0.22
C SER A 51 -10.98 -18.46 0.74
N ALA A 52 -10.80 -17.22 0.24
CA ALA A 52 -9.83 -16.27 0.79
C ALA A 52 -10.09 -15.95 2.26
N LEU A 53 -11.36 -15.79 2.66
CA LEU A 53 -11.75 -15.56 4.06
C LEU A 53 -11.45 -16.74 4.98
N GLY A 54 -11.23 -17.94 4.43
CA GLY A 54 -10.82 -19.13 5.17
C GLY A 54 -9.31 -19.32 5.28
N ILE A 55 -8.49 -18.48 4.64
CA ILE A 55 -7.03 -18.62 4.59
C ILE A 55 -6.38 -17.59 5.52
N TYR A 56 -6.03 -18.04 6.74
CA TYR A 56 -5.37 -17.24 7.76
C TYR A 56 -3.85 -17.48 7.77
N GLN A 57 -3.13 -16.89 6.82
CA GLN A 57 -1.67 -17.07 6.72
C GLN A 57 -0.86 -16.09 7.61
N ILE A 58 -1.44 -14.92 7.95
CA ILE A 58 -0.74 -13.85 8.67
C ILE A 58 -1.59 -13.42 9.88
N GLY A 59 -1.55 -14.19 10.96
CA GLY A 59 -2.01 -13.75 12.28
C GLY A 59 -3.50 -13.42 12.43
N GLY A 60 -4.38 -13.98 11.58
CA GLY A 60 -5.83 -13.76 11.64
C GLY A 60 -6.37 -12.86 10.53
N PHE A 61 -7.46 -12.15 10.82
CA PHE A 61 -8.16 -11.28 9.86
C PHE A 61 -7.28 -10.08 9.49
N ASN A 62 -7.12 -9.82 8.20
CA ASN A 62 -6.18 -8.82 7.68
C ASN A 62 -6.74 -8.09 6.44
N ILE A 63 -5.93 -7.21 5.85
CA ILE A 63 -6.34 -6.40 4.68
C ILE A 63 -6.84 -7.24 3.51
N PHE A 64 -6.31 -8.45 3.29
CA PHE A 64 -6.77 -9.32 2.21
C PHE A 64 -8.21 -9.81 2.44
N HIS A 65 -8.62 -9.98 3.70
CA HIS A 65 -10.00 -10.30 4.04
C HIS A 65 -10.93 -9.11 3.78
N VAL A 66 -10.50 -7.89 4.13
CA VAL A 66 -11.23 -6.67 3.81
C VAL A 66 -11.43 -6.53 2.30
N LEU A 67 -10.36 -6.74 1.51
CA LEU A 67 -10.43 -6.72 0.05
C LEU A 67 -11.38 -7.80 -0.50
N ALA A 68 -11.40 -8.99 0.10
CA ALA A 68 -12.33 -10.05 -0.28
C ALA A 68 -13.80 -9.65 -0.01
N LEU A 69 -14.07 -9.02 1.13
CA LEU A 69 -15.40 -8.49 1.46
C LEU A 69 -15.82 -7.35 0.52
N CYS A 70 -14.91 -6.42 0.22
CA CYS A 70 -15.16 -5.35 -0.75
C CYS A 70 -15.50 -5.93 -2.14
N THR A 71 -14.80 -6.98 -2.55
CA THR A 71 -15.05 -7.67 -3.82
C THR A 71 -16.42 -8.36 -3.81
N LEU A 72 -16.79 -9.05 -2.71
CA LEU A 72 -18.12 -9.65 -2.55
C LEU A 72 -19.24 -8.60 -2.62
N ALA A 73 -19.06 -7.45 -1.95
CA ALA A 73 -20.00 -6.33 -2.03
C ALA A 73 -20.14 -5.82 -3.47
N SER A 74 -19.02 -5.65 -4.19
CA SER A 74 -19.02 -5.28 -5.60
C SER A 74 -19.78 -6.29 -6.47
N LEU A 75 -19.57 -7.59 -6.28
CA LEU A 75 -20.31 -8.63 -7.00
C LEU A 75 -21.81 -8.59 -6.71
N GLY A 76 -22.19 -8.31 -5.46
CA GLY A 76 -23.58 -8.09 -5.06
C GLY A 76 -24.22 -6.91 -5.80
N ILE A 77 -23.52 -5.78 -5.85
CA ILE A 77 -23.93 -4.58 -6.61
C ILE A 77 -24.05 -4.90 -8.11
N ALA A 78 -23.08 -5.63 -8.67
CA ALA A 78 -23.09 -6.03 -10.07
C ALA A 78 -24.31 -6.91 -10.40
N PHE A 79 -24.59 -7.90 -9.56
CA PHE A 79 -25.74 -8.79 -9.73
C PHE A 79 -27.06 -8.03 -9.60
N ALA A 80 -27.21 -7.23 -8.55
CA ALA A 80 -28.41 -6.45 -8.26
C ALA A 80 -28.73 -5.47 -9.39
N SER A 81 -27.74 -4.71 -9.85
CA SER A 81 -27.89 -3.75 -10.96
C SER A 81 -28.30 -4.43 -12.27
N ALA A 82 -27.75 -5.61 -12.58
CA ALA A 82 -28.16 -6.39 -13.76
C ALA A 82 -29.53 -7.06 -13.61
N ARG A 83 -29.97 -7.35 -12.37
CA ARG A 83 -31.25 -8.00 -12.08
C ARG A 83 -32.42 -7.03 -12.07
N TRP A 84 -32.22 -5.80 -11.58
CA TRP A 84 -33.27 -4.81 -11.43
C TRP A 84 -33.33 -3.78 -12.55
N GLN A 85 -32.22 -3.55 -13.27
CA GLN A 85 -32.18 -2.74 -14.50
C GLN A 85 -32.99 -1.44 -14.41
N THR A 86 -32.73 -0.64 -13.38
CA THR A 86 -33.47 0.61 -13.13
C THR A 86 -33.53 1.48 -14.39
N PRO A 87 -34.61 2.25 -14.61
CA PRO A 87 -34.81 3.01 -15.84
C PRO A 87 -33.58 3.84 -16.27
N GLY A 88 -33.30 3.84 -17.58
CA GLY A 88 -32.14 4.53 -18.16
C GLY A 88 -30.88 3.65 -18.29
N ARG A 89 -29.71 4.29 -18.45
CA ARG A 89 -28.41 3.61 -18.63
C ARG A 89 -27.53 3.62 -17.36
N GLN A 90 -28.06 4.09 -16.24
CA GLN A 90 -27.31 4.13 -14.97
C GLN A 90 -26.99 2.73 -14.45
N TRP A 91 -27.96 1.80 -14.51
CA TRP A 91 -27.74 0.41 -14.09
C TRP A 91 -26.58 -0.25 -14.85
N LEU A 92 -26.42 0.06 -16.14
CA LEU A 92 -25.34 -0.47 -16.97
C LEU A 92 -23.98 0.05 -16.51
N ARG A 93 -23.90 1.34 -16.14
CA ARG A 93 -22.68 1.95 -15.58
C ARG A 93 -22.32 1.34 -14.23
N VAL A 94 -23.31 1.17 -13.35
CA VAL A 94 -23.12 0.54 -12.04
C VAL A 94 -22.66 -0.90 -12.19
N HIS A 95 -23.38 -1.70 -12.99
CA HIS A 95 -23.05 -3.09 -13.27
C HIS A 95 -21.62 -3.23 -13.81
N LEU A 96 -21.27 -2.42 -14.81
CA LEU A 96 -19.97 -2.48 -15.44
C LEU A 96 -18.86 -2.05 -14.48
N THR A 97 -19.04 -0.96 -13.75
CA THR A 97 -18.05 -0.48 -12.77
C THR A 97 -17.78 -1.56 -11.73
N ALA A 98 -18.83 -2.18 -11.21
CA ALA A 98 -18.72 -3.22 -10.20
C ALA A 98 -18.00 -4.49 -10.72
N ILE A 99 -18.29 -4.94 -11.95
CA ILE A 99 -17.60 -6.09 -12.57
C ILE A 99 -16.13 -5.78 -12.92
N VAL A 100 -15.86 -4.59 -13.46
CA VAL A 100 -14.48 -4.20 -13.80
C VAL A 100 -13.65 -3.99 -12.53
N PHE A 101 -14.24 -3.44 -11.48
CA PHE A 101 -13.61 -3.32 -10.16
C PHE A 101 -13.30 -4.71 -9.58
N SER A 102 -14.25 -5.66 -9.56
CA SER A 102 -13.98 -7.00 -9.04
C SER A 102 -12.85 -7.73 -9.79
N TYR A 103 -12.72 -7.49 -11.10
CA TYR A 103 -11.62 -8.05 -11.90
C TYR A 103 -10.27 -7.38 -11.60
N TYR A 104 -10.26 -6.06 -11.37
CA TYR A 104 -9.08 -5.33 -10.91
C TYR A 104 -8.54 -5.88 -9.57
N GLN A 105 -9.40 -6.13 -8.58
CA GLN A 105 -8.95 -6.77 -7.33
C GLN A 105 -8.31 -8.14 -7.57
N LEU A 106 -8.89 -8.94 -8.47
CA LEU A 106 -8.35 -10.27 -8.79
C LEU A 106 -6.95 -10.19 -9.38
N ILE A 107 -6.70 -9.26 -10.31
CA ILE A 107 -5.36 -9.03 -10.89
C ILE A 107 -4.39 -8.51 -9.82
N GLY A 108 -4.81 -7.56 -9.00
CA GLY A 108 -3.99 -7.04 -7.90
C GLY A 108 -3.58 -8.14 -6.90
N GLY A 109 -4.49 -9.06 -6.61
CA GLY A 109 -4.22 -10.25 -5.81
C GLY A 109 -3.19 -11.19 -6.44
N LEU A 110 -3.29 -11.45 -7.76
CA LEU A 110 -2.30 -12.24 -8.49
C LEU A 110 -0.91 -11.60 -8.43
N ILE A 111 -0.82 -10.29 -8.64
CA ILE A 111 0.46 -9.56 -8.58
C ILE A 111 1.07 -9.73 -7.17
N ASN A 112 0.30 -9.49 -6.12
CA ASN A 112 0.80 -9.65 -4.75
C ASN A 112 1.26 -11.09 -4.47
N GLU A 113 0.52 -12.09 -4.94
CA GLU A 113 0.89 -13.50 -4.82
C GLU A 113 2.23 -13.79 -5.53
N LEU A 114 2.41 -13.32 -6.77
CA LEU A 114 3.65 -13.50 -7.53
C LEU A 114 4.86 -12.89 -6.83
N PHE A 115 4.75 -11.65 -6.34
CA PHE A 115 5.83 -10.96 -5.64
C PHE A 115 6.14 -11.56 -4.25
N SER A 116 5.20 -12.31 -3.68
CA SER A 116 5.42 -13.02 -2.41
C SER A 116 5.99 -14.43 -2.58
N ARG A 117 5.95 -15.02 -3.79
CA ARG A 117 6.28 -16.44 -4.00
C ARG A 117 7.37 -16.72 -5.02
N VAL A 118 7.52 -15.89 -6.04
CA VAL A 118 8.53 -16.10 -7.07
C VAL A 118 9.89 -15.61 -6.54
N PRO A 119 10.91 -16.48 -6.39
CA PRO A 119 12.18 -16.09 -5.78
C PRO A 119 12.82 -14.86 -6.42
N SER A 120 12.71 -14.73 -7.74
CA SER A 120 13.26 -13.61 -8.51
C SER A 120 12.52 -12.27 -8.29
N LEU A 121 11.32 -12.27 -7.72
CA LEU A 121 10.50 -11.08 -7.49
C LEU A 121 10.44 -10.65 -6.01
N ILE A 122 10.79 -11.56 -5.09
CA ILE A 122 10.77 -11.28 -3.65
C ILE A 122 11.75 -10.14 -3.34
N GLY A 123 11.27 -9.13 -2.61
CA GLY A 123 12.05 -7.94 -2.23
C GLY A 123 12.05 -6.80 -3.26
N GLN A 124 11.50 -7.00 -4.45
CA GLN A 124 11.45 -5.95 -5.49
C GLN A 124 10.27 -4.98 -5.31
N GLN A 125 10.28 -4.19 -4.24
CA GLN A 125 9.19 -3.27 -3.89
C GLN A 125 8.86 -2.26 -4.99
N ALA A 126 9.88 -1.72 -5.67
CA ALA A 126 9.70 -0.80 -6.79
C ALA A 126 8.93 -1.45 -7.96
N MET A 127 9.28 -2.68 -8.33
CA MET A 127 8.57 -3.40 -9.42
C MET A 127 7.15 -3.80 -9.02
N LEU A 128 6.91 -4.12 -7.75
CA LEU A 128 5.58 -4.34 -7.23
C LEU A 128 4.72 -3.08 -7.37
N GLY A 129 5.26 -1.93 -6.93
CA GLY A 129 4.62 -0.62 -7.05
C GLY A 129 4.30 -0.26 -8.51
N LEU A 130 5.26 -0.43 -9.42
CA LEU A 130 5.06 -0.19 -10.85
C LEU A 130 4.00 -1.11 -11.46
N SER A 131 3.98 -2.40 -11.08
CA SER A 131 3.00 -3.36 -11.57
C SER A 131 1.58 -3.00 -11.11
N GLN A 132 1.43 -2.59 -9.84
CA GLN A 132 0.15 -2.11 -9.31
C GLN A 132 -0.28 -0.79 -9.95
N GLY A 133 0.67 0.13 -10.15
CA GLY A 133 0.49 1.40 -10.84
C GLY A 133 -0.01 1.22 -12.29
N LEU A 134 0.64 0.35 -13.06
CA LEU A 134 0.18 0.02 -14.41
C LEU A 134 -1.22 -0.61 -14.40
N THR A 135 -1.48 -1.50 -13.44
CA THR A 135 -2.78 -2.17 -13.30
C THR A 135 -3.91 -1.17 -13.02
N ILE A 136 -3.71 -0.20 -12.13
CA ILE A 136 -4.73 0.82 -11.86
C ILE A 136 -4.95 1.73 -13.07
N VAL A 137 -3.90 2.10 -13.81
CA VAL A 137 -4.05 2.90 -15.06
C VAL A 137 -4.86 2.13 -16.09
N VAL A 138 -4.56 0.84 -16.32
CA VAL A 138 -5.34 -0.01 -17.25
C VAL A 138 -6.79 -0.15 -16.80
N PHE A 139 -7.03 -0.39 -15.51
CA PHE A 139 -8.37 -0.43 -14.92
C PHE A 139 -9.16 0.86 -15.21
N LEU A 140 -8.55 2.02 -14.94
CA LEU A 140 -9.16 3.32 -15.17
C LEU A 140 -9.43 3.56 -16.66
N MET A 141 -8.50 3.22 -17.55
CA MET A 141 -8.71 3.33 -19.01
C MET A 141 -9.90 2.48 -19.49
N ILE A 142 -10.01 1.23 -19.01
CA ILE A 142 -11.14 0.35 -19.35
C ILE A 142 -12.45 0.95 -18.82
N LEU A 143 -12.45 1.43 -17.58
CA LEU A 143 -13.63 2.03 -16.97
C LEU A 143 -14.08 3.27 -17.75
N ALA A 144 -13.14 4.15 -18.12
CA ALA A 144 -13.39 5.35 -18.90
C ALA A 144 -13.92 5.04 -20.30
N TYR A 145 -13.34 4.04 -20.98
CA TYR A 145 -13.81 3.59 -22.28
C TYR A 145 -15.29 3.19 -22.22
N PHE A 146 -15.67 2.38 -21.24
CA PHE A 146 -17.05 1.93 -21.09
C PHE A 146 -17.99 3.02 -20.57
N TRP A 147 -17.53 3.88 -19.67
CA TRP A 147 -18.30 5.06 -19.24
C TRP A 147 -18.52 6.03 -20.40
N GLY A 148 -17.52 6.29 -21.24
CA GLY A 148 -17.64 7.12 -22.43
C GLY A 148 -18.61 6.55 -23.47
N ARG A 149 -18.66 5.22 -23.63
CA ARG A 149 -19.66 4.57 -24.50
C ARG A 149 -21.08 4.60 -23.95
N THR A 150 -21.24 4.77 -22.63
CA THR A 150 -22.56 4.75 -21.96
C THR A 150 -23.06 6.14 -21.59
N ALA A 151 -22.17 7.13 -21.46
CA ALA A 151 -22.47 8.53 -21.23
C ALA A 151 -22.66 9.27 -22.55
N ARG A 152 -23.84 9.89 -22.76
CA ARG A 152 -23.96 10.98 -23.74
C ARG A 152 -23.52 12.27 -23.03
N GLY A 153 -22.23 12.58 -23.04
CA GLY A 153 -21.71 13.83 -22.47
C GLY A 153 -20.30 13.72 -21.86
N ALA A 154 -19.52 14.80 -22.00
CA ALA A 154 -18.08 14.92 -21.72
C ALA A 154 -17.64 14.69 -20.25
N ALA A 155 -18.52 14.20 -19.37
CA ALA A 155 -18.22 14.01 -17.95
C ALA A 155 -17.23 12.87 -17.66
N ALA A 156 -17.06 11.92 -18.59
CA ALA A 156 -16.18 10.76 -18.41
C ALA A 156 -14.68 11.09 -18.50
N ALA A 157 -14.30 12.19 -19.17
CA ALA A 157 -12.90 12.56 -19.37
C ALA A 157 -12.29 13.33 -18.17
N ILE A 158 -13.12 14.05 -17.42
CA ILE A 158 -12.66 14.94 -16.34
C ILE A 158 -12.36 14.15 -15.04
N ALA A 159 -13.01 13.02 -14.82
CA ALA A 159 -12.77 12.18 -13.63
C ALA A 159 -11.49 11.33 -13.73
N LEU A 160 -10.97 11.07 -14.94
CA LEU A 160 -9.81 10.18 -15.13
C LEU A 160 -8.46 10.89 -15.00
N ALA A 161 -8.41 12.19 -15.29
CA ALA A 161 -7.18 12.99 -15.18
C ALA A 161 -6.80 13.29 -13.72
N ALA A 162 -7.76 13.22 -12.79
CA ALA A 162 -7.56 13.58 -11.38
C ALA A 162 -6.97 12.46 -10.51
N LEU A 163 -6.93 11.20 -10.98
CA LEU A 163 -6.45 10.04 -10.21
C LEU A 163 -5.06 9.56 -10.63
N ALA A 164 -4.44 10.20 -11.62
CA ALA A 164 -3.08 9.92 -12.06
C ALA A 164 -2.04 10.78 -11.31
N THR A 165 -2.20 10.98 -10.01
CA THR A 165 -1.05 11.37 -9.19
C THR A 165 -0.09 10.20 -9.19
N THR A 166 0.96 10.30 -10.00
CA THR A 166 2.14 9.45 -9.88
C THR A 166 2.56 9.44 -8.41
N ALA A 167 2.56 8.28 -7.78
CA ALA A 167 3.22 8.10 -6.49
C ALA A 167 4.72 8.38 -6.73
N GLN A 168 5.13 9.62 -6.48
CA GLN A 168 6.49 10.07 -6.73
C GLN A 168 7.32 9.64 -5.53
N ALA A 169 8.20 8.64 -5.72
CA ALA A 169 9.11 8.20 -4.69
C ALA A 169 10.19 9.28 -4.47
N SER A 170 10.18 9.87 -3.29
CA SER A 170 11.12 10.88 -2.82
C SER A 170 12.18 10.25 -1.92
N THR A 171 13.36 10.87 -1.88
CA THR A 171 14.49 10.44 -1.05
C THR A 171 14.78 11.49 0.01
N LEU A 172 14.72 11.07 1.28
CA LEU A 172 15.16 11.86 2.41
C LEU A 172 16.61 11.53 2.75
N THR A 173 17.46 12.54 2.75
CA THR A 173 18.87 12.43 3.13
C THR A 173 19.08 13.06 4.50
N LEU A 174 19.62 12.31 5.44
CA LEU A 174 19.90 12.76 6.80
C LEU A 174 21.40 12.99 6.96
N ASP A 175 21.78 14.23 7.21
CA ASP A 175 23.15 14.61 7.56
C ASP A 175 23.28 14.60 9.10
N LEU A 176 23.76 13.48 9.63
CA LEU A 176 23.87 13.26 11.07
C LEU A 176 25.16 13.86 11.60
N LYS A 177 25.09 14.48 12.78
CA LYS A 177 26.24 15.02 13.53
C LYS A 177 26.17 14.56 14.99
N GLY A 178 27.32 14.52 15.66
CA GLY A 178 27.38 14.13 17.08
C GLY A 178 27.28 12.62 17.32
N VAL A 179 27.44 11.81 16.26
CA VAL A 179 27.54 10.36 16.38
C VAL A 179 28.87 10.01 17.06
N ILE A 180 28.87 9.05 17.99
CA ILE A 180 30.09 8.54 18.61
C ILE A 180 30.70 7.49 17.67
N PRO A 181 31.85 7.76 17.02
CA PRO A 181 32.41 6.84 16.02
C PRO A 181 32.80 5.49 16.62
N GLY A 182 32.57 4.42 15.87
CA GLY A 182 32.93 3.05 16.24
C GLY A 182 32.12 2.44 17.39
N LYS A 183 31.05 3.11 17.85
CA LYS A 183 30.25 2.68 19.01
C LYS A 183 28.83 2.29 18.60
N GLY A 184 28.63 1.00 18.38
CA GLY A 184 27.32 0.43 18.13
C GLY A 184 26.66 0.94 16.85
N SER A 185 25.37 1.29 16.91
CA SER A 185 24.59 1.63 15.72
C SER A 185 23.64 2.80 15.95
N VAL A 186 23.33 3.55 14.90
CA VAL A 186 22.31 4.60 14.93
C VAL A 186 21.00 4.03 14.42
N ALA A 187 19.99 4.01 15.28
CA ALA A 187 18.62 3.66 14.93
C ALA A 187 17.85 4.93 14.55
N ILE A 188 17.30 4.93 13.34
CA ILE A 188 16.56 6.04 12.74
C ILE A 188 15.12 5.58 12.56
N VAL A 189 14.18 6.34 13.09
CA VAL A 189 12.75 6.07 13.00
C VAL A 189 12.03 7.26 12.36
N LEU A 190 11.32 6.99 11.28
CA LEU A 190 10.48 7.95 10.55
C LEU A 190 9.02 7.82 11.00
N TYR A 191 8.36 8.94 11.20
CA TYR A 191 6.95 9.05 11.60
C TYR A 191 6.19 9.96 10.64
N ASP A 192 4.93 9.64 10.39
CA ASP A 192 4.04 10.29 9.43
C ASP A 192 2.83 10.97 10.07
N SER A 193 2.67 10.86 11.39
CA SER A 193 1.58 11.51 12.13
C SER A 193 1.98 11.82 13.57
N SER A 194 1.26 12.77 14.17
CA SER A 194 1.41 13.11 15.59
C SER A 194 0.99 11.96 16.52
N GLU A 195 -0.02 11.18 16.12
CA GLU A 195 -0.52 10.02 16.88
C GLU A 195 0.51 8.89 16.97
N SER A 196 1.30 8.68 15.91
CA SER A 196 2.28 7.59 15.84
C SER A 196 3.64 7.99 16.40
N PHE A 197 3.91 9.30 16.52
CA PHE A 197 5.18 9.84 16.96
C PHE A 197 5.63 9.27 18.31
N LEU A 198 6.84 8.69 18.34
CA LEU A 198 7.46 8.00 19.48
C LEU A 198 6.74 6.74 20.02
N HIS A 199 5.68 6.29 19.34
CA HIS A 199 4.95 5.07 19.70
C HIS A 199 5.12 3.98 18.63
N LYS A 200 4.83 4.29 17.37
CA LYS A 200 4.87 3.34 16.24
C LYS A 200 5.43 4.01 14.99
N GLY A 201 6.71 3.76 14.71
CA GLY A 201 7.36 4.28 13.51
C GLY A 201 6.79 3.70 12.21
N MET A 202 6.67 4.55 11.18
CA MET A 202 6.35 4.14 9.81
C MET A 202 7.49 3.31 9.21
N LYS A 203 8.73 3.78 9.38
CA LYS A 203 9.93 3.16 8.79
C LYS A 203 11.07 3.23 9.80
N LYS A 204 11.81 2.13 9.95
CA LYS A 204 13.00 2.04 10.79
C LYS A 204 14.20 1.65 9.95
N LYS A 205 15.34 2.32 10.14
CA LYS A 205 16.63 1.97 9.55
C LYS A 205 17.70 2.00 10.63
N ILE A 206 18.54 0.97 10.67
CA ILE A 206 19.69 0.89 11.59
C ILE A 206 20.95 0.93 10.74
N VAL A 207 21.91 1.78 11.11
CA VAL A 207 23.19 1.91 10.42
C VAL A 207 24.35 1.84 11.43
N PRO A 208 25.50 1.26 11.07
CA PRO A 208 26.69 1.28 11.93
C PRO A 208 27.13 2.73 12.22
N ALA A 209 27.51 3.02 13.46
CA ALA A 209 28.03 4.32 13.85
C ALA A 209 29.50 4.47 13.41
N GLY A 210 29.73 4.69 12.12
CA GLY A 210 31.08 4.70 11.53
C GLY A 210 31.88 5.97 11.82
N GLU A 211 31.29 7.13 11.52
CA GLU A 211 31.93 8.45 11.59
C GLU A 211 31.12 9.42 12.44
N ALA A 212 31.76 10.49 12.92
CA ALA A 212 31.11 11.48 13.80
C ALA A 212 30.08 12.33 13.06
N ALA A 213 30.29 12.51 11.76
CA ALA A 213 29.34 13.05 10.81
C ALA A 213 29.12 12.00 9.73
N MET A 214 27.86 11.66 9.45
CA MET A 214 27.55 10.64 8.45
C MET A 214 26.24 10.95 7.73
N GLN A 215 26.15 10.53 6.47
CA GLN A 215 24.95 10.71 5.67
C GLN A 215 24.17 9.40 5.57
N VAL A 216 22.85 9.46 5.82
CA VAL A 216 21.96 8.30 5.70
C VAL A 216 20.78 8.62 4.80
N LYS A 217 20.57 7.81 3.76
CA LYS A 217 19.44 7.95 2.84
C LYS A 217 18.27 7.06 3.24
N LEU A 218 17.07 7.62 3.22
CA LEU A 218 15.78 6.94 3.30
C LEU A 218 15.06 7.13 1.96
N GLU A 219 15.03 6.05 1.17
CA GLU A 219 14.45 6.02 -0.17
C GLU A 219 12.98 5.53 -0.12
N ASP A 220 12.28 5.61 -1.25
CA ASP A 220 10.92 5.12 -1.44
C ASP A 220 9.90 5.75 -0.46
N LEU A 221 9.98 7.07 -0.26
CA LEU A 221 9.03 7.83 0.56
C LEU A 221 8.03 8.59 -0.31
N ALA A 222 6.77 8.65 0.10
CA ALA A 222 5.83 9.56 -0.56
C ALA A 222 6.15 11.02 -0.17
N PRO A 223 5.83 12.02 -1.00
CA PRO A 223 5.91 13.42 -0.58
C PRO A 223 4.87 13.67 0.53
N GLY A 224 5.26 14.36 1.59
CA GLY A 224 4.39 14.52 2.74
C GLY A 224 5.11 15.11 3.96
N ASP A 225 4.39 15.21 5.06
CA ASP A 225 4.91 15.68 6.34
C ASP A 225 5.43 14.52 7.18
N TYR A 226 6.65 14.65 7.68
CA TYR A 226 7.32 13.63 8.46
C TYR A 226 8.02 14.22 9.69
N ALA A 227 8.30 13.36 10.66
CA ALA A 227 9.24 13.63 11.74
C ALA A 227 10.23 12.46 11.85
N VAL A 228 11.46 12.74 12.23
CA VAL A 228 12.51 11.76 12.47
C VAL A 228 12.90 11.82 13.94
N ALA A 229 12.98 10.65 14.58
CA ALA A 229 13.67 10.49 15.84
C ALA A 229 14.81 9.49 15.65
N LEU A 230 15.93 9.76 16.28
CA LEU A 230 17.12 8.93 16.18
C LEU A 230 17.79 8.76 17.54
N PHE A 231 18.36 7.59 17.74
CA PHE A 231 19.18 7.30 18.90
C PHE A 231 20.36 6.42 18.51
N GLN A 232 21.47 6.59 19.21
CA GLN A 232 22.64 5.74 19.05
C GLN A 232 22.62 4.66 20.12
N ASP A 233 22.40 3.41 19.72
CA ASP A 233 22.56 2.22 20.55
C ASP A 233 24.05 1.93 20.70
N VAL A 234 24.64 2.39 21.80
CA VAL A 234 26.08 2.31 22.10
C VAL A 234 26.46 0.92 22.60
N ASN A 235 25.56 0.24 23.31
CA ASN A 235 25.84 -1.07 23.91
C ASN A 235 25.37 -2.28 23.07
N GLY A 236 24.62 -2.03 21.99
CA GLY A 236 24.18 -3.03 21.02
C GLY A 236 22.97 -3.85 21.46
N ASN A 237 22.15 -3.36 22.39
CA ASN A 237 21.00 -4.10 22.91
C ASN A 237 19.72 -3.93 22.07
N GLY A 238 19.76 -3.06 21.05
CA GLY A 238 18.68 -2.80 20.10
C GLY A 238 17.56 -1.90 20.63
N LYS A 239 17.71 -1.32 21.82
CA LYS A 239 16.71 -0.49 22.51
C LYS A 239 17.37 0.81 22.99
N LEU A 240 16.54 1.85 23.17
CA LEU A 240 17.00 3.06 23.82
C LEU A 240 17.04 2.82 25.33
N ASP A 241 18.24 2.85 25.90
CA ASP A 241 18.38 2.78 27.34
C ASP A 241 18.03 4.11 28.01
N THR A 242 17.35 4.02 29.15
CA THR A 242 16.90 5.18 29.92
C THR A 242 17.31 5.03 31.38
N MET A 243 17.66 6.16 32.00
CA MET A 243 17.95 6.29 33.42
C MET A 243 16.68 6.62 34.22
N ILE A 244 16.85 7.23 35.40
CA ILE A 244 15.76 7.69 36.27
C ILE A 244 14.87 8.68 35.49
N PHE A 245 13.55 8.56 35.67
CA PHE A 245 12.54 9.38 35.00
C PHE A 245 12.52 9.28 33.46
N GLY A 246 13.07 8.21 32.87
CA GLY A 246 12.99 7.97 31.42
C GLY A 246 13.97 8.79 30.58
N ILE A 247 14.96 9.41 31.23
CA ILE A 247 16.00 10.21 30.55
C ILE A 247 16.90 9.26 29.74
N PRO A 248 17.08 9.47 28.43
CA PRO A 248 17.99 8.66 27.62
C PRO A 248 19.40 8.62 28.22
N SER A 249 19.98 7.43 28.38
CA SER A 249 21.40 7.28 28.73
C SER A 249 22.33 7.34 27.53
N GLU A 250 21.75 7.27 26.33
CA GLU A 250 22.43 7.23 25.05
C GLU A 250 22.09 8.45 24.19
N PRO A 251 22.97 8.84 23.23
CA PRO A 251 22.72 10.01 22.39
C PRO A 251 21.42 9.90 21.61
N THR A 252 20.62 10.96 21.62
CA THR A 252 19.35 11.06 20.89
C THR A 252 19.28 12.35 20.07
N GLY A 253 18.44 12.37 19.05
CA GLY A 253 18.21 13.55 18.23
C GLY A 253 16.89 13.47 17.48
N PHE A 254 16.40 14.64 17.06
CA PHE A 254 15.12 14.79 16.40
C PHE A 254 15.26 15.70 15.18
N SER A 255 14.43 15.51 14.16
CA SER A 255 14.39 16.44 13.03
C SER A 255 14.09 17.87 13.49
N ASN A 256 14.61 18.84 12.71
CA ASN A 256 14.66 20.27 13.07
C ASN A 256 15.47 20.58 14.33
N ASP A 257 16.29 19.65 14.83
CA ASP A 257 16.98 19.75 16.13
C ASP A 257 15.99 20.14 17.25
N ALA A 258 14.77 19.56 17.19
CA ALA A 258 13.70 19.91 18.10
C ALA A 258 14.00 19.43 19.52
N GLU A 259 13.87 20.34 20.49
CA GLU A 259 14.06 20.07 21.91
C GLU A 259 12.73 20.17 22.68
N GLY A 260 12.56 19.31 23.69
CA GLY A 260 11.44 19.37 24.62
C GLY A 260 11.90 19.82 26.00
N SER A 261 11.10 20.64 26.69
CA SER A 261 11.49 21.17 28.02
C SER A 261 11.34 20.15 29.16
N PHE A 262 10.44 19.17 29.03
CA PHE A 262 10.17 18.15 30.05
C PHE A 262 9.87 16.80 29.39
N GLY A 263 10.81 16.32 28.59
CA GLY A 263 10.69 15.09 27.81
C GLY A 263 10.97 15.32 26.33
N PRO A 264 10.63 14.37 25.45
CA PRO A 264 10.84 14.53 24.02
C PRO A 264 10.04 15.71 23.44
N PRO A 265 10.48 16.29 22.31
CA PRO A 265 9.75 17.36 21.63
C PRO A 265 8.38 16.88 21.16
N LYS A 266 7.47 17.83 20.87
CA LYS A 266 6.21 17.52 20.21
C LYS A 266 6.42 17.25 18.72
N TYR A 267 5.53 16.46 18.11
CA TYR A 267 5.56 16.16 16.69
C TYR A 267 5.64 17.44 15.84
N GLU A 268 4.88 18.47 16.20
CA GLU A 268 4.83 19.72 15.43
C GLU A 268 6.18 20.44 15.38
N ALA A 269 7.00 20.31 16.42
CA ALA A 269 8.35 20.90 16.48
C ALA A 269 9.34 20.10 15.62
N ALA A 270 9.21 18.77 15.62
CA ALA A 270 10.06 17.88 14.82
C ALA A 270 9.60 17.76 13.36
N ARG A 271 8.40 18.19 13.00
CA ARG A 271 7.80 17.98 11.68
C ARG A 271 8.51 18.80 10.59
N PHE A 272 8.74 18.17 9.45
CA PHE A 272 9.18 18.80 8.22
C PHE A 272 8.45 18.22 7.00
N SER A 273 8.32 19.02 5.94
CA SER A 273 7.75 18.56 4.68
C SER A 273 8.84 18.00 3.76
N LEU A 274 8.62 16.80 3.23
CA LEU A 274 9.42 16.14 2.21
C LEU A 274 8.78 16.40 0.82
N PRO A 275 9.38 17.22 -0.05
CA PRO A 275 8.92 17.42 -1.41
C PRO A 275 9.24 16.20 -2.28
N ALA A 276 8.66 16.18 -3.48
CA ALA A 276 8.79 15.03 -4.38
C ALA A 276 10.19 14.86 -4.99
N ASP A 277 10.99 15.93 -5.03
CA ASP A 277 12.37 15.93 -5.55
C ASP A 277 13.41 15.48 -4.51
N GLY A 278 12.97 15.11 -3.31
CA GLY A 278 13.85 14.79 -2.18
C GLY A 278 14.20 15.99 -1.31
N ARG A 279 14.73 15.70 -0.13
CA ARG A 279 15.20 16.74 0.80
C ARG A 279 16.36 16.22 1.62
N THR A 280 17.30 17.11 1.90
CA THR A 280 18.36 16.88 2.89
C THR A 280 18.02 17.65 4.16
N ILE A 281 18.15 17.02 5.32
CA ILE A 281 18.04 17.66 6.63
C ILE A 281 19.23 17.29 7.51
N GLY A 282 19.74 18.26 8.25
CA GLY A 282 20.73 18.03 9.30
C GLY A 282 20.04 17.62 10.59
N ILE A 283 20.61 16.67 11.33
CA ILE A 283 20.17 16.32 12.69
C ILE A 283 21.39 16.12 13.57
N THR A 284 21.40 16.77 14.72
CA THR A 284 22.45 16.64 15.73
C THR A 284 22.00 15.68 16.83
N LEU A 285 22.86 14.72 17.17
CA LEU A 285 22.68 13.88 18.34
C LEU A 285 23.23 14.60 19.56
N HIS A 286 22.40 14.74 20.58
CA HIS A 286 22.72 15.32 21.87
C HIS A 286 22.74 14.22 22.93
N LYS A 287 23.54 14.43 23.97
CA LYS A 287 23.61 13.59 25.16
C LYS A 287 23.17 14.39 26.38
#